data_AF-A0A3S1H7U8-F1
#
_entry.id   AF-A0A3S1H7U8-F1
#
_cell.length_a   1.000
_cell.length_b   1.000
_cell.length_c   1.000
_cell.angle_alpha   90.00
_cell.angle_beta   90.00
_cell.angle_gamma   90.00
#
_symmetry.space_group_name_H-M   'P 1'
#
loop_
_entity.id
_entity.type
_entity.pdbx_description
1 polymer ?
#
loop_
_entity_poly.entity_id
_entity_poly.type
_entity_poly.pdbx_seq_one_letter_code
_entity_poly.pdbx_strand_id
1 'polypeptide(L)' 'LNTGCVLRFDEKGRILESLWDQAGEKHPMITSMREHKGILYLCGIFNNRMGTLPLKGVDPNWFSSDSYWGKKP' A
#
# COMPACT_ATOMS: atom_id res chain seq x y z
N LEU A 1 -18.84 1.88 0.35
CA LEU A 1 -17.71 2.51 1.08
C LEU A 1 -16.49 1.61 0.91
N ASN A 2 -15.28 2.13 0.68
CA ASN A 2 -14.05 1.32 0.70
C ASN A 2 -13.86 0.83 2.14
N THR A 3 -14.21 -0.43 2.41
CA THR A 3 -13.93 -1.06 3.70
C THR A 3 -12.49 -1.56 3.66
N GLY A 4 -11.53 -0.64 3.75
CA GLY A 4 -10.11 -0.93 3.98
C GLY A 4 -9.50 -2.11 3.21
N CYS A 5 -9.80 -2.24 1.91
CA CYS A 5 -9.30 -3.34 1.09
C CYS A 5 -8.21 -2.86 0.12
N VAL A 6 -7.11 -3.59 0.08
CA VAL A 6 -5.98 -3.40 -0.83
C VAL A 6 -5.75 -4.71 -1.59
N LEU A 7 -5.65 -4.61 -2.91
CA LEU A 7 -5.37 -5.74 -3.79
C LEU A 7 -4.02 -5.56 -4.46
N ARG A 8 -3.20 -6.61 -4.43
CA ARG A 8 -1.99 -6.72 -5.23
C ARG A 8 -2.27 -7.62 -6.41
N PHE A 9 -1.97 -7.15 -7.61
CA PHE A 9 -2.15 -7.90 -8.84
C PHE A 9 -0.93 -7.72 -9.75
N ASP A 10 -0.74 -8.65 -10.67
CA ASP A 10 0.33 -8.55 -11.67
C ASP A 10 -0.08 -7.77 -12.92
N GLU A 11 0.85 -7.58 -13.85
CA GLU A 11 0.61 -6.87 -15.11
C GLU A 11 -0.47 -7.51 -16.00
N LYS A 12 -0.80 -8.78 -15.76
CA LYS A 12 -1.86 -9.52 -16.47
C LYS A 12 -3.22 -9.43 -15.74
N GLY A 13 -3.30 -8.67 -14.65
CA GLY A 13 -4.50 -8.52 -13.83
C GLY A 13 -4.77 -9.72 -12.92
N ARG A 14 -3.81 -10.65 -12.76
CA ARG A 14 -3.97 -11.78 -11.83
C ARG A 14 -3.80 -11.28 -10.41
N ILE A 15 -4.80 -11.51 -9.56
CA ILE A 15 -4.74 -11.17 -8.14
C ILE A 15 -3.70 -12.06 -7.45
N LEU A 16 -2.72 -11.45 -6.81
CA LEU A 16 -1.65 -12.10 -6.06
C LEU A 16 -1.96 -12.12 -4.56
N GLU A 17 -2.62 -11.08 -4.05
CA GLU A 17 -2.89 -10.92 -2.62
C GLU A 17 -4.04 -9.94 -2.36
N SER A 18 -4.75 -10.15 -1.25
CA SER A 18 -5.77 -9.24 -0.73
C SER A 18 -5.51 -8.99 0.75
N LEU A 19 -5.41 -7.72 1.11
CA LEU A 19 -5.32 -7.26 2.49
C LEU A 19 -6.62 -6.54 2.81
N TRP A 20 -7.38 -7.09 3.76
CA TRP A 20 -8.72 -6.58 4.06
C TRP A 20 -8.94 -6.47 5.56
N ASP A 21 -9.27 -5.25 6.01
CA ASP A 21 -9.81 -5.01 7.35
C ASP A 21 -11.34 -5.08 7.29
N GLN A 22 -11.87 -6.32 7.32
CA GLN A 22 -13.31 -6.59 7.17
C GLN A 22 -14.16 -5.96 8.29
N ALA A 23 -13.61 -5.84 9.50
CA ALA A 23 -14.28 -5.24 10.65
C ALA A 23 -14.10 -3.71 10.72
N GLY A 24 -13.16 -3.15 9.94
CA GLY A 24 -12.89 -1.71 9.90
C GLY A 24 -12.30 -1.16 11.21
N GLU A 25 -11.70 -2.02 12.04
CA GLU A 25 -11.22 -1.68 13.38
C GLU A 25 -9.94 -0.84 13.36
N LYS A 26 -9.09 -1.04 12.34
CA LYS A 26 -7.77 -0.39 12.25
C LYS A 26 -7.71 0.63 11.13
N HIS A 27 -8.34 0.32 10.00
CA HIS A 27 -8.31 1.15 8.79
C HIS A 27 -9.70 1.22 8.15
N PRO A 28 -10.65 1.96 8.77
CA PRO A 28 -12.05 2.01 8.33
C PRO A 28 -12.21 2.57 6.92
N MET A 29 -11.24 3.36 6.44
CA MET A 29 -11.17 3.81 5.06
C MET A 29 -9.72 3.98 4.62
N ILE A 30 -9.35 3.36 3.49
CA ILE A 30 -8.05 3.58 2.86
C ILE A 30 -8.29 4.40 1.59
N THR A 31 -7.76 5.62 1.56
CA THR A 31 -7.89 6.54 0.41
C THR A 31 -6.58 6.70 -0.35
N SER A 32 -5.46 6.25 0.22
CA SER A 32 -4.16 6.25 -0.42
C SER A 32 -3.30 5.11 0.10
N MET A 33 -2.47 4.57 -0.78
CA MET A 33 -1.44 3.62 -0.44
C MET A 33 -0.17 3.91 -1.23
N ARG A 34 0.98 3.58 -0.66
CA ARG A 34 2.26 3.70 -1.36
C ARG A 34 3.25 2.70 -0.80
N GLU A 35 3.85 1.90 -1.66
CA GLU A 35 5.07 1.17 -1.31
C GLU A 35 6.24 2.15 -1.19
N HIS A 36 7.18 1.90 -0.30
CA HIS A 36 8.45 2.60 -0.24
C HIS A 36 9.43 1.79 0.62
N LYS A 37 10.61 1.48 0.07
CA LYS A 37 11.68 0.74 0.77
C LYS A 37 11.21 -0.56 1.43
N GLY A 38 10.42 -1.35 0.71
CA GLY A 38 9.87 -2.61 1.18
C GLY A 38 8.75 -2.50 2.24
N ILE A 39 8.22 -1.31 2.49
CA ILE A 39 7.07 -1.09 3.38
C ILE A 39 5.91 -0.55 2.57
N LEU A 40 4.72 -1.12 2.76
CA LEU A 40 3.46 -0.59 2.27
C LEU A 40 2.88 0.36 3.32
N TYR A 41 2.72 1.63 2.94
CA TYR A 41 2.10 2.66 3.74
C TYR A 41 0.62 2.79 3.36
N LEU A 42 -0.26 2.78 4.36
CA LEU A 42 -1.70 2.85 4.22
C LEU A 42 -2.23 4.12 4.91
N CYS A 43 -2.88 4.98 4.15
CA CYS A 43 -3.40 6.26 4.62
C CYS A 43 -4.88 6.42 4.26
N GLY A 44 -5.61 7.13 5.12
CA GLY A 44 -7.01 7.43 4.92
C GLY A 44 -7.32 8.83 5.47
N ILE A 45 -8.15 9.59 4.77
CA ILE A 45 -8.56 10.94 5.21
C ILE A 45 -9.27 10.92 6.57
N PHE A 46 -9.94 9.82 6.91
CA PHE A 46 -10.62 9.62 8.18
C PHE A 46 -9.82 8.79 9.20
N ASN A 47 -8.56 8.46 8.90
CA ASN A 47 -7.71 7.72 9.82
C ASN A 47 -6.90 8.70 10.67
N ASN A 48 -6.89 8.49 11.99
CA ASN A 48 -6.04 9.25 12.91
C ASN A 48 -4.61 8.68 13.01
N ARG A 49 -4.29 7.65 12.22
CA ARG A 49 -2.98 6.98 12.17
C ARG A 49 -2.67 6.53 10.74
N MET A 50 -1.39 6.45 10.43
CA MET A 50 -0.89 5.79 9.23
C MET A 50 -0.61 4.31 9.54
N GLY A 51 -1.12 3.41 8.70
CA GLY A 51 -0.78 1.99 8.77
C GLY A 51 0.52 1.70 8.02
N THR A 52 1.28 0.73 8.51
CA THR A 52 2.48 0.20 7.83
C THR A 52 2.43 -1.31 7.79
N LEU A 53 2.82 -1.88 6.64
CA LEU A 53 2.92 -3.32 6.45
C LEU A 53 4.25 -3.65 5.76
N PRO A 54 5.15 -4.43 6.39
CA PRO A 54 6.33 -4.94 5.72
C PRO A 54 5.96 -5.89 4.58
N LEU A 55 6.49 -5.65 3.39
CA LEU A 55 6.29 -6.51 2.23
C LEU A 55 7.39 -7.57 2.18
N LYS A 56 7.02 -8.82 1.92
CA LYS A 56 7.97 -9.94 1.82
C LYS A 56 8.46 -10.09 0.38
N GLY A 57 9.76 -10.30 0.21
CA GLY A 57 10.37 -10.61 -1.09
C GLY A 57 10.42 -9.44 -2.08
N VAL A 58 10.29 -8.21 -1.60
CA VAL A 58 10.43 -6.99 -2.41
C VAL A 58 11.79 -6.33 -2.18
N ASP A 59 12.21 -5.45 -3.09
CA ASP A 59 13.47 -4.73 -2.98
C ASP A 59 13.40 -3.64 -1.87
N PRO A 60 14.19 -3.76 -0.78
CA PRO A 60 14.19 -2.77 0.29
C PRO A 60 14.81 -1.42 -0.12
N ASN A 61 15.53 -1.37 -1.24
CA ASN A 61 16.09 -0.13 -1.78
C ASN A 61 15.18 0.52 -2.81
N TRP A 62 14.03 -0.09 -3.12
CA TRP A 62 13.09 0.47 -4.07
C TRP A 62 12.54 1.82 -3.55
N PHE A 63 12.75 2.86 -4.34
CA PHE A 63 12.39 4.22 -3.97
C PHE A 63 11.19 4.69 -4.78
N SER A 64 10.05 4.83 -4.11
CA SER A 64 8.78 5.19 -4.76
C SER A 64 8.84 6.46 -5.60
N SER A 65 9.64 7.44 -5.16
CA SER A 65 9.74 8.72 -5.85
C SER A 65 10.53 8.60 -7.15
N ASP A 66 11.51 7.70 -7.22
CA ASP A 66 12.26 7.44 -8.47
C ASP A 66 11.33 6.83 -9.52
N SER A 67 10.40 5.97 -9.10
CA SER A 67 9.42 5.37 -10.01
C SER A 67 8.45 6.39 -10.60
N TYR A 68 8.14 7.48 -9.90
CA TYR A 68 7.17 8.49 -10.35
C TYR A 68 7.85 9.69 -11.03
N TRP A 69 8.97 10.17 -10.48
CA TRP A 69 9.65 11.39 -10.92
C TRP A 69 10.97 11.13 -11.65
N GLY A 70 11.46 9.90 -11.68
CA GLY A 70 12.79 9.55 -12.16
C GLY A 70 13.87 9.76 -11.09
N LYS A 71 15.01 9.07 -11.27
CA LYS A 71 16.19 9.27 -10.43
C LYS A 71 16.76 10.66 -10.67
N LYS A 72 17.03 11.38 -9.58
CA LYS A 72 17.79 12.63 -9.67
C LYS A 72 19.26 12.32 -9.98
N PRO A 73 19.93 13.14 -10.81
CA PRO A 73 21.34 12.98 -11.14
C PRO A 73 22.25 13.16 -9.92
#